data_AF-A0A5R9G7K1-F1
#
_entry.id   AF-A0A5R9G7K1-F1
#
_cell.length_a   1.000
_cell.length_b   1.000
_cell.length_c   1.000
_cell.angle_alpha   90.00
_cell.angle_beta   90.00
_cell.angle_gamma   90.00
#
_symmetry.space_group_name_H-M   'P 1'
#
loop_
_entity.id
_entity.type
_entity.pdbx_description
1 polymer ?
#
loop_
_entity_poly.entity_id
_entity_poly.type
_entity_poly.pdbx_seq_one_letter_code
_entity_poly.pdbx_strand_id
1 'polypeptide(L)'
;MLEIVVPDELVSNFSTWHHVLNYWYLPSSQEDFETFDKEMKQKLTENNVKYVDRKLLKDHNYHDKIKKSWDLIFDLDFYFLFVNEPKEQSAIQATLWEIKIEWVRKITFFTGR
;
A
#
# COMPACT_ATOMS: atom_id res chain seq x y z
N MET A 1 -16.42 -20.38 -0.22
CA MET A 1 -15.40 -20.04 -1.22
C MET A 1 -16.09 -19.67 -2.52
N LEU A 2 -15.74 -18.52 -3.09
CA LEU A 2 -16.29 -17.99 -4.33
C LEU A 2 -15.20 -18.07 -5.41
N GLU A 3 -15.54 -18.58 -6.59
CA GLU A 3 -14.64 -18.59 -7.75
C GLU A 3 -15.26 -17.72 -8.85
N ILE A 4 -14.52 -16.72 -9.34
CA ILE A 4 -14.98 -15.73 -10.33
C ILE A 4 -13.98 -15.61 -11.48
N VAL A 5 -14.48 -15.23 -12.66
CA VAL A 5 -13.66 -14.79 -13.80
C VAL A 5 -14.01 -13.35 -14.09
N VAL A 6 -13.05 -12.46 -13.87
CA VAL A 6 -13.24 -11.00 -13.98
C VAL A 6 -12.62 -10.48 -15.28
N PRO A 7 -13.25 -9.49 -15.93
CA PRO A 7 -12.70 -8.88 -17.14
C PRO A 7 -11.51 -7.95 -16.86
N ASP A 8 -11.62 -7.15 -15.78
CA ASP A 8 -10.59 -6.21 -15.35
C ASP A 8 -10.45 -6.30 -13.82
N GLU A 9 -9.20 -6.26 -13.35
CA GLU A 9 -8.84 -6.28 -11.93
C GLU A 9 -7.67 -5.34 -11.67
N LEU A 10 -7.66 -4.69 -10.51
CA LEU A 10 -6.51 -3.93 -10.04
C LEU A 10 -5.74 -4.79 -9.03
N VAL A 11 -4.54 -5.21 -9.39
CA VAL A 11 -3.72 -6.07 -8.54
C VAL A 11 -2.70 -5.23 -7.78
N SER A 12 -2.58 -5.45 -6.47
CA SER A 12 -1.55 -4.83 -5.64
C SER A 12 -0.83 -5.88 -4.79
N ASN A 13 0.36 -5.53 -4.30
CA ASN A 13 1.01 -6.26 -3.23
C ASN A 13 0.15 -6.14 -1.96
N PHE A 14 -0.20 -7.29 -1.37
CA PHE A 14 -1.06 -7.35 -0.18
C PHE A 14 -0.31 -6.85 1.05
N SER A 15 0.96 -7.22 1.18
CA SER A 15 1.78 -6.86 2.32
C SER A 15 2.02 -5.35 2.37
N THR A 16 2.45 -4.70 1.27
CA THR A 16 2.79 -3.26 1.30
C THR A 16 1.58 -2.34 1.49
N TRP A 17 0.35 -2.84 1.28
CA TRP A 17 -0.89 -2.08 1.46
C TRP A 17 -1.02 -1.42 2.85
N HIS A 18 -0.42 -2.00 3.89
CA HIS A 18 -0.43 -1.39 5.23
C HIS A 18 0.23 0.00 5.28
N HIS A 19 1.11 0.35 4.34
CA HIS A 19 1.69 1.70 4.27
C HIS A 19 0.63 2.74 3.90
N VAL A 20 -0.25 2.39 2.95
CA VAL A 20 -1.38 3.25 2.54
C VAL A 20 -2.32 3.45 3.73
N LEU A 21 -2.71 2.35 4.39
CA LEU A 21 -3.63 2.38 5.53
C LEU A 21 -3.10 3.23 6.70
N ASN A 22 -1.80 3.15 6.96
CA ASN A 22 -1.16 3.83 8.10
C ASN A 22 -0.64 5.23 7.77
N TYR A 23 -0.80 5.71 6.54
CA TYR A 23 -0.22 6.98 6.09
C TYR A 23 1.32 7.01 6.21
N TRP A 24 1.97 5.92 5.80
CA TRP A 24 3.42 5.78 5.77
C TRP A 24 3.98 6.05 4.39
N TYR A 25 5.20 6.58 4.37
CA TYR A 25 6.00 6.68 3.17
C TYR A 25 6.51 5.29 2.79
N LEU A 26 6.44 4.96 1.51
CA LEU A 26 6.91 3.69 0.97
C LEU A 26 8.20 3.93 0.19
N PRO A 27 9.38 3.72 0.81
CA PRO A 27 10.65 4.08 0.17
C PRO A 27 11.04 3.08 -0.92
N SER A 28 11.63 3.57 -2.02
CA SER A 28 12.16 2.70 -3.08
C SER A 28 13.58 2.21 -2.84
N SER A 29 14.29 2.81 -1.89
CA SER A 29 15.66 2.46 -1.50
C SER A 29 15.98 2.95 -0.10
N GLN A 30 17.13 2.53 0.44
CA GLN A 30 17.64 3.03 1.71
C GLN A 30 17.93 4.54 1.67
N GLU A 31 18.52 5.04 0.59
CA GLU A 31 18.84 6.47 0.43
C GLU A 31 17.56 7.33 0.36
N ASP A 32 16.54 6.84 -0.32
CA ASP A 32 15.22 7.49 -0.40
C ASP A 32 14.55 7.56 0.98
N PHE A 33 14.59 6.46 1.73
CA PHE A 33 14.11 6.42 3.11
C PHE A 33 14.83 7.45 4.00
N GLU A 34 16.16 7.47 3.98
CA GLU A 34 16.97 8.37 4.81
C GLU A 34 16.73 9.84 4.46
N THR A 35 16.60 10.14 3.17
CA THR A 35 16.29 11.49 2.67
C THR A 35 14.91 11.93 3.17
N PHE A 36 13.90 11.10 2.99
CA PHE A 36 12.54 11.40 3.42
C PHE A 36 12.44 11.54 4.96
N ASP A 37 13.05 10.64 5.72
CA ASP A 37 13.02 10.66 7.19
C ASP A 37 13.67 11.94 7.75
N LYS A 38 14.79 12.38 7.17
CA LYS A 38 15.44 13.63 7.56
C LYS A 38 14.56 14.85 7.27
N GLU A 39 14.01 14.95 6.06
CA GLU A 39 13.11 16.05 5.67
C GLU A 39 11.86 16.09 6.56
N MET A 40 11.27 14.94 6.83
CA MET A 40 10.06 14.78 7.65
C MET A 40 10.32 15.21 9.09
N LYS A 41 11.40 14.74 9.71
CA LYS A 41 11.78 15.14 11.08
C LYS A 41 11.96 16.65 11.19
N GLN A 42 12.67 17.25 10.23
CA GLN A 42 12.87 18.70 10.19
C GLN A 42 11.53 19.44 10.14
N LYS A 43 10.65 19.08 9.20
CA LYS A 43 9.34 19.73 9.03
C LYS A 43 8.45 19.58 10.27
N LEU A 44 8.45 18.41 10.91
CA LEU A 44 7.70 18.17 12.13
C LEU A 44 8.18 19.06 13.28
N THR A 45 9.50 19.19 13.46
CA THR A 45 10.10 20.07 14.47
C THR A 45 9.76 21.54 14.19
N GLU A 46 9.92 22.01 12.97
CA GLU A 46 9.62 23.40 12.57
C GLU A 46 8.15 23.78 12.79
N ASN A 47 7.24 22.82 12.61
CA ASN A 47 5.80 23.04 12.75
C ASN A 47 5.26 22.64 14.13
N ASN A 48 6.12 22.20 15.06
CA ASN A 48 5.74 21.69 16.38
C ASN A 48 4.65 20.59 16.31
N VAL A 49 4.78 19.69 15.34
CA VAL A 49 3.86 18.56 15.11
C VAL A 49 4.53 17.27 15.60
N LYS A 50 3.80 16.46 16.36
CA LYS A 50 4.30 15.14 16.80
C LYS A 50 4.26 14.14 15.64
N TYR A 51 5.15 13.15 15.68
CA TYR A 51 5.20 12.10 14.64
C TYR A 51 3.88 11.33 14.45
N VAL A 52 3.18 11.04 15.54
CA VAL A 52 1.86 10.39 15.51
C VAL A 52 0.80 11.24 14.80
N ASP A 53 0.99 12.56 14.81
CA ASP A 53 0.11 13.57 14.23
C ASP A 53 0.63 14.11 12.89
N ARG A 54 1.64 13.47 12.27
CA ARG A 54 2.29 13.95 11.03
C ARG A 54 1.32 14.20 9.86
N LYS A 55 0.14 13.56 9.86
CA LYS A 55 -0.94 13.82 8.89
C LYS A 55 -1.55 15.22 8.99
N LEU A 56 -1.33 15.91 10.12
CA LEU A 56 -1.81 17.26 10.38
C LEU A 56 -0.82 18.34 9.91
N LEU A 57 0.39 17.94 9.47
CA LEU A 57 1.37 18.86 8.92
C LEU A 57 0.77 19.56 7.70
N LYS A 58 0.75 20.89 7.68
CA LYS A 58 0.16 21.65 6.56
C LYS A 58 1.16 21.85 5.42
N ASP A 59 1.65 20.75 4.86
CA ASP A 59 2.63 20.75 3.77
C ASP A 59 2.15 19.82 2.65
N HIS A 60 1.68 20.44 1.56
CA HIS A 60 1.18 19.70 0.40
C HIS A 60 2.26 18.85 -0.28
N ASN A 61 3.48 19.38 -0.40
CA ASN A 61 4.59 18.65 -1.04
C ASN A 61 4.95 17.40 -0.24
N TYR A 62 4.93 17.49 1.09
CA TYR A 62 5.14 16.33 1.97
C TYR A 62 4.06 15.26 1.76
N HIS A 63 2.79 15.67 1.71
CA HIS A 63 1.68 14.73 1.51
C HIS A 63 1.71 14.09 0.12
N ASP A 64 2.07 14.85 -0.92
CA ASP A 64 2.15 14.36 -2.29
C ASP A 64 3.30 13.36 -2.45
N LYS A 65 4.45 13.57 -1.79
CA LYS A 65 5.53 12.58 -1.74
C LYS A 65 5.05 11.25 -1.15
N ILE A 66 4.32 11.29 -0.03
CA ILE A 66 3.74 10.08 0.59
C ILE A 66 2.78 9.38 -0.37
N LYS A 67 1.81 10.12 -0.92
CA LYS A 67 0.80 9.52 -1.80
C LYS A 67 1.41 8.94 -3.08
N LYS A 68 2.38 9.63 -3.68
CA LYS A 68 3.09 9.16 -4.86
C LYS A 68 3.89 7.88 -4.57
N SER A 69 4.48 7.76 -3.38
CA SER A 69 5.19 6.55 -2.98
C SER A 69 4.29 5.30 -2.97
N TRP A 70 2.98 5.48 -2.79
CA TRP A 70 2.03 4.36 -2.78
C TRP A 70 1.83 3.72 -4.15
N ASP A 71 2.23 4.36 -5.25
CA ASP A 71 2.18 3.72 -6.57
C ASP A 71 3.03 2.43 -6.62
N LEU A 72 4.05 2.31 -5.76
CA LEU A 72 4.89 1.11 -5.63
C LEU A 72 4.11 -0.13 -5.15
N ILE A 73 2.93 0.03 -4.54
CA ILE A 73 2.11 -1.15 -4.17
C ILE A 73 1.57 -1.89 -5.41
N PHE A 74 1.54 -1.22 -6.56
CA PHE A 74 1.13 -1.81 -7.84
C PHE A 74 2.31 -2.36 -8.65
N ASP A 75 3.54 -2.06 -8.25
CA ASP A 75 4.74 -2.67 -8.82
C ASP A 75 4.98 -4.03 -8.15
N LEU A 76 4.53 -5.11 -8.80
CA LEU A 76 4.65 -6.47 -8.27
C LEU A 76 6.07 -7.04 -8.42
N ASP A 77 6.95 -6.36 -9.14
CA ASP A 77 8.37 -6.71 -9.29
C ASP A 77 9.25 -5.91 -8.31
N PHE A 78 8.70 -4.86 -7.68
CA PHE A 78 9.40 -4.10 -6.67
C PHE A 78 9.80 -4.96 -5.47
N TYR A 79 11.07 -4.87 -5.09
CA TYR A 79 11.60 -5.51 -3.90
C TYR A 79 12.59 -4.61 -3.19
N PHE A 80 12.29 -4.36 -1.91
CA PHE A 80 13.22 -3.76 -0.97
C PHE A 80 13.14 -4.53 0.35
N LEU A 81 14.26 -5.13 0.76
CA LEU A 81 14.37 -6.06 1.89
C LEU A 81 13.74 -5.55 3.20
N PHE A 82 13.72 -4.23 3.42
CA PHE A 82 13.17 -3.63 4.65
C PHE A 82 11.67 -3.29 4.56
N VAL A 83 11.04 -3.49 3.40
CA VAL A 83 9.67 -3.05 3.10
C VAL A 83 8.76 -4.21 2.70
N ASN A 84 9.27 -5.15 1.90
CA ASN A 84 8.47 -6.26 1.39
C ASN A 84 9.28 -7.54 1.20
N GLU A 85 8.54 -8.64 1.12
CA GLU A 85 9.08 -9.94 0.78
C GLU A 85 9.45 -10.03 -0.70
N PRO A 86 10.37 -10.94 -1.09
CA PRO A 86 10.62 -11.24 -2.49
C PRO A 86 9.33 -11.64 -3.23
N LYS A 87 9.31 -11.46 -4.54
CA LYS A 87 8.12 -11.71 -5.38
C LYS A 87 7.56 -13.12 -5.20
N GLU A 88 8.44 -14.13 -5.07
CA GLU A 88 8.07 -15.54 -4.94
C GLU A 88 7.35 -15.85 -3.61
N GLN A 89 7.50 -14.98 -2.61
CA GLN A 89 6.90 -15.12 -1.29
C GLN A 89 5.79 -14.08 -1.04
N SER A 90 5.63 -13.13 -1.95
CA SER A 90 4.66 -12.05 -1.82
C SER A 90 3.24 -12.54 -2.05
N ALA A 91 2.35 -12.20 -1.12
CA ALA A 91 0.93 -12.28 -1.34
C ALA A 91 0.48 -11.09 -2.20
N ILE A 92 -0.36 -11.34 -3.19
CA ILE A 92 -1.03 -10.32 -4.00
C ILE A 92 -2.52 -10.30 -3.66
N GLN A 93 -3.14 -9.15 -3.87
CA GLN A 93 -4.58 -8.99 -3.78
C GLN A 93 -5.12 -8.37 -5.06
N ALA A 94 -6.24 -8.89 -5.54
CA ALA A 94 -7.03 -8.27 -6.60
C ALA A 94 -8.15 -7.43 -5.96
N THR A 95 -8.21 -6.17 -6.34
CA THR A 95 -9.25 -5.23 -5.93
C THR A 95 -10.24 -5.06 -7.08
N LEU A 96 -11.51 -5.22 -6.77
CA LEU A 96 -12.62 -5.10 -7.71
C LEU A 96 -13.60 -4.05 -7.17
N TRP A 97 -14.16 -3.25 -8.08
CA TRP A 97 -15.14 -2.24 -7.68
C TRP A 97 -16.54 -2.85 -7.47
N GLU A 98 -16.87 -3.85 -8.28
CA GLU A 98 -18.10 -4.62 -8.12
C GLU A 98 -17.82 -6.09 -8.41
N ILE A 99 -18.72 -6.97 -7.97
CA ILE A 99 -18.74 -8.38 -8.36
C ILE A 99 -20.10 -8.65 -8.99
N LYS A 100 -20.11 -9.05 -10.26
CA LYS A 100 -21.34 -9.40 -10.97
C LYS A 100 -21.62 -10.89 -10.91
N ILE A 101 -22.90 -11.25 -10.85
CA ILE A 101 -23.29 -12.67 -10.79
C ILE A 101 -22.87 -13.43 -12.05
N GLU A 102 -22.86 -12.78 -13.23
CA GLU A 102 -22.38 -13.39 -14.47
C GLU A 102 -20.89 -13.76 -14.45
N TRP A 103 -20.09 -13.19 -13.55
CA TRP A 103 -18.68 -13.52 -13.38
C TRP A 103 -18.46 -14.75 -12.49
N VAL A 104 -19.48 -15.19 -11.76
CA VAL A 104 -19.39 -16.29 -10.81
C VAL A 104 -19.36 -17.63 -11.54
N ARG A 105 -18.27 -18.38 -11.32
CA ARG A 105 -18.12 -19.75 -11.80
C ARG A 105 -18.61 -20.78 -10.81
N LYS A 106 -18.39 -20.54 -9.52
CA LYS A 106 -18.75 -21.50 -8.47
C LYS A 106 -18.93 -20.82 -7.11
N ILE A 107 -19.92 -21.31 -6.36
CA ILE A 107 -20.18 -20.93 -4.99
C ILE A 107 -20.09 -22.20 -4.13
N THR A 108 -19.16 -22.20 -3.18
CA THR A 108 -19.06 -23.22 -2.14
C THR A 108 -19.51 -22.60 -0.82
N PHE A 109 -20.68 -23.01 -0.32
CA PHE A 109 -21.18 -22.55 0.97
C PHE A 109 -20.33 -23.12 2.10
N PHE A 110 -20.10 -22.31 3.13
CA PHE A 110 -19.42 -22.77 4.33
C PHE A 110 -20.34 -23.71 5.11
N THR A 111 -19.86 -24.91 5.42
CA THR A 111 -20.53 -25.87 6.29
C THR A 111 -19.65 -26.12 7.51
N GLY A 112 -19.90 -25.38 8.58
CA GLY A 112 -19.32 -25.69 9.89
C GLY A 112 -19.99 -26.93 10.48
N ARG A 113 -19.19 -27.84 11.06
CA ARG A 113 -19.69 -28.86 11.98
C ARG A 113 -19.68 -28.32 13.39
#